data_AF-Q39Q63-F1
#
_entry.id   AF-Q39Q63-F1
#
_cell.length_a   1.000
_cell.length_b   1.000
_cell.length_c   1.000
_cell.angle_alpha   90.00
_cell.angle_beta   90.00
_cell.angle_gamma   90.00
#
_symmetry.space_group_name_H-M   'P 1'
#
loop_
_entity.id
_entity.type
_entity.pdbx_description
1 polymer ?
#
loop_
_entity_poly.entity_id
_entity_poly.type
_entity_poly.pdbx_seq_one_letter_code
_entity_poly.pdbx_strand_id
1 'polypeptide(L)'
;MGRLVCAVVLLAALFAATTPCRAEGGEHPFGSHQPRHTGQQEEHPLQQLLLALITRPGIPSDSHRTALLPAIHAGAEAFGDALGHRRAHRFSRDLKPLLAAYDAAISSAADGLAGAEARGATMDRLLSGIIEVAKQSKIYPEEVDTALLQAAAAVEKSLLRPPLAKVLSLEDRELVSLLLLKSVYQVHGRTVLLVEIPDALATLGVEASLAETYTKSIAWCGPALARELVALERDLSDPNILADLNNLIMMQFNAEATNDMFYAKVGLESYLAAYSFDLTPLAAKMASLGGIMAHMTPDLLRESGAVPLGLRYLAAFSWLEPLSPLVYAPDPALADRLRSLGGEVPASPDFSLFTSPYRDIFQLRYDLTLCELIMIREWWDAADQAFVLRQRPLSMTERLALRKADAERRQTVMGRLAGVTENEKHALRILMSGFFGK
;
A
#
# COMPACT_ATOMS: atom_id res chain seq x y z
N MET A 1 2.14 -33.63 -10.49
CA MET A 1 2.12 -33.76 -9.01
C MET A 1 3.12 -32.84 -8.29
N GLY A 2 4.33 -32.59 -8.80
CA GLY A 2 5.33 -31.73 -8.10
C GLY A 2 4.95 -30.26 -7.87
N ARG A 3 4.15 -29.64 -8.76
CA ARG A 3 3.69 -28.24 -8.60
C ARG A 3 2.70 -28.03 -7.46
N LEU A 4 1.90 -29.06 -7.13
CA LEU A 4 0.91 -29.01 -6.05
C LEU A 4 1.59 -29.12 -4.67
N VAL A 5 2.64 -29.94 -4.57
CA VAL A 5 3.45 -30.10 -3.35
C VAL A 5 4.23 -28.82 -3.04
N CYS A 6 4.76 -28.14 -4.07
CA CYS A 6 5.47 -26.87 -3.89
C CYS A 6 4.53 -25.75 -3.41
N ALA A 7 3.31 -25.69 -3.95
CA ALA A 7 2.29 -24.74 -3.49
C ALA A 7 1.85 -25.00 -2.04
N VAL A 8 1.70 -26.26 -1.63
CA VAL A 8 1.34 -26.63 -0.25
C VAL A 8 2.46 -26.33 0.74
N VAL A 9 3.73 -26.51 0.37
CA VAL A 9 4.89 -26.14 1.20
C VAL A 9 5.03 -24.62 1.32
N LEU A 10 4.78 -23.86 0.24
CA LEU A 10 4.73 -22.40 0.29
C LEU A 10 3.57 -21.92 1.18
N LEU A 11 2.39 -22.54 1.08
CA LEU A 11 1.23 -22.28 1.93
C LEU A 11 1.53 -22.56 3.41
N ALA A 12 2.19 -23.67 3.72
CA ALA A 12 2.58 -24.03 5.08
C ALA A 12 3.61 -23.05 5.67
N ALA A 13 4.58 -22.58 4.87
CA ALA A 13 5.53 -21.54 5.27
C ALA A 13 4.85 -20.18 5.47
N LEU A 14 3.88 -19.82 4.62
CA LEU A 14 3.06 -18.60 4.73
C LEU A 14 2.13 -18.61 5.95
N PHE A 15 1.63 -19.77 6.36
CA PHE A 15 0.84 -19.91 7.59
C PHE A 15 1.71 -19.89 8.84
N ALA A 16 2.87 -20.57 8.83
CA ALA A 16 3.80 -20.61 9.96
C ALA A 16 4.49 -19.25 10.24
N ALA A 17 4.70 -18.43 9.21
CA ALA A 17 5.25 -17.07 9.35
C ALA A 17 4.27 -16.08 10.03
N THR A 18 3.02 -16.47 10.31
CA THR A 18 2.03 -15.62 11.00
C THR A 18 1.67 -16.07 12.41
N THR A 19 2.35 -17.10 12.92
CA THR A 19 2.22 -17.55 14.31
C THR A 19 3.45 -17.14 15.11
N PRO A 20 3.36 -16.20 16.06
CA PRO A 20 4.49 -15.92 16.94
C PRO A 20 4.75 -17.15 17.82
N CYS A 21 6.02 -17.58 17.83
CA CYS A 21 6.52 -18.52 18.82
C CYS A 21 6.27 -17.94 20.21
N ARG A 22 5.58 -18.73 21.03
CA ARG A 22 5.17 -18.43 22.40
C ARG A 22 6.43 -18.39 23.28
N ALA A 23 6.76 -17.24 23.85
CA ALA A 23 7.70 -17.14 24.96
C ALA A 23 6.90 -16.99 26.27
N GLU A 24 7.16 -17.88 27.22
CA GLU A 24 6.56 -17.90 28.55
C GLU A 24 7.25 -16.92 29.51
N GLY A 25 6.43 -16.21 30.30
CA GLY A 25 6.63 -16.05 31.74
C GLY A 25 7.57 -14.96 32.25
N GLY A 26 7.00 -13.98 32.95
CA GLY A 26 7.72 -13.12 33.90
C GLY A 26 6.85 -12.00 34.46
N GLU A 27 6.16 -12.24 35.57
CA GLU A 27 5.54 -11.18 36.39
C GLU A 27 6.61 -10.40 37.16
N HIS A 28 6.49 -9.06 37.27
CA HIS A 28 6.85 -8.25 38.45
C HIS A 28 6.49 -6.75 38.26
N PRO A 29 6.43 -5.94 39.34
CA PRO A 29 5.23 -5.15 39.66
C PRO A 29 5.25 -3.67 39.25
N PHE A 30 4.03 -3.14 39.20
CA PHE A 30 3.58 -1.77 38.95
C PHE A 30 4.39 -0.67 39.66
N GLY A 31 4.92 0.26 38.84
CA GLY A 31 5.19 1.64 39.24
C GLY A 31 4.09 2.55 38.74
N SER A 32 3.46 3.31 39.64
CA SER A 32 2.45 4.31 39.33
C SER A 32 3.09 5.62 38.87
N HIS A 33 2.63 6.17 37.74
CA HIS A 33 2.95 7.53 37.34
C HIS A 33 1.71 8.43 37.28
N GLN A 34 1.82 9.56 37.98
CA GLN A 34 0.88 10.67 38.03
C GLN A 34 0.93 11.49 36.73
N PRO A 35 -0.19 12.08 36.29
CA PRO A 35 -0.21 12.97 35.14
C PRO A 35 0.37 14.35 35.50
N ARG A 36 1.42 14.77 34.79
CA ARG A 36 1.92 16.15 34.79
C ARG A 36 1.32 16.89 33.60
N HIS A 37 0.46 17.87 33.88
CA HIS A 37 0.01 18.86 32.91
C HIS A 37 1.16 19.83 32.58
N THR A 38 1.58 19.86 31.31
CA THR A 38 2.36 20.97 30.73
C THR A 38 1.56 21.59 29.57
N GLY A 39 1.57 22.91 29.50
CA GLY A 39 0.67 23.73 28.68
C GLY A 39 0.63 23.36 27.20
N GLN A 40 -0.59 23.21 26.68
CA GLN A 40 -0.86 22.93 25.28
C GLN A 40 -0.58 24.17 24.43
N GLN A 41 0.53 24.17 23.69
CA GLN A 41 0.51 24.76 22.35
C GLN A 41 -0.55 24.00 21.56
N GLU A 42 -1.49 24.69 20.91
CA GLU A 42 -2.40 24.05 19.95
C GLU A 42 -1.56 23.49 18.79
N GLU A 43 -1.15 22.23 18.88
CA GLU A 43 -0.48 21.52 17.80
C GLU A 43 -1.45 21.43 16.60
N HIS A 44 -0.98 21.78 15.41
CA HIS A 44 -1.77 21.68 14.18
C HIS A 44 -2.14 20.20 13.93
N PRO A 45 -3.37 19.83 13.49
CA PRO A 45 -3.81 18.42 13.41
C PRO A 45 -2.87 17.50 12.61
N LEU A 46 -2.27 18.00 11.53
CA LEU A 46 -1.28 17.23 10.77
C LEU A 46 0.01 16.95 11.55
N GLN A 47 0.44 17.89 12.41
CA GLN A 47 1.60 17.69 13.28
C GLN A 47 1.28 16.67 14.37
N GLN A 48 0.09 16.77 14.97
CA GLN A 48 -0.42 15.79 15.94
C GLN A 48 -0.50 14.38 15.33
N LEU A 49 -0.96 14.25 14.08
CA LEU A 49 -0.96 12.99 13.37
C LEU A 49 0.45 12.41 13.28
N LEU A 50 1.40 13.17 12.74
CA LEU A 50 2.77 12.66 12.58
C LEU A 50 3.42 12.33 13.93
N LEU A 51 3.13 13.09 14.99
CA LEU A 51 3.52 12.76 16.36
C LEU A 51 2.90 11.45 16.83
N ALA A 52 1.60 11.23 16.61
CA ALA A 52 0.92 9.98 16.95
C ALA A 52 1.50 8.76 16.23
N LEU A 53 1.99 8.93 15.00
CA LEU A 53 2.62 7.85 14.24
C LEU A 53 4.01 7.47 14.76
N ILE A 54 4.75 8.42 15.35
CA ILE A 54 6.16 8.22 15.74
C ILE A 54 6.40 8.24 17.25
N THR A 55 5.37 8.58 18.05
CA THR A 55 5.43 8.64 19.51
C THR A 55 4.24 7.94 20.16
N ARG A 56 4.50 7.27 21.29
CA ARG A 56 3.50 6.65 22.18
C ARG A 56 4.13 6.43 23.57
N PRO A 57 3.32 6.08 24.59
CA PRO A 57 3.85 5.79 25.92
C PRO A 57 5.00 4.76 25.87
N GLY A 58 6.12 5.13 26.50
CA GLY A 58 7.35 4.35 26.51
C GLY A 58 8.25 4.45 25.26
N ILE A 59 7.80 5.06 24.15
CA ILE A 59 8.51 5.01 22.86
C ILE A 59 8.21 6.19 21.91
N PRO A 60 9.18 7.04 21.56
CA PRO A 60 10.32 7.47 22.37
C PRO A 60 9.87 8.37 23.53
N SER A 61 10.73 8.56 24.54
CA SER A 61 10.38 9.29 25.78
C SER A 61 9.75 10.67 25.52
N ASP A 62 8.92 11.18 26.45
CA ASP A 62 8.32 12.52 26.38
C ASP A 62 9.34 13.64 26.12
N SER A 63 10.61 13.44 26.50
CA SER A 63 11.70 14.38 26.24
C SER A 63 12.06 14.50 24.74
N HIS A 64 11.78 13.47 23.93
CA HIS A 64 12.03 13.46 22.49
C HIS A 64 10.88 14.08 21.69
N ARG A 65 9.64 14.13 22.23
CA ARG A 65 8.49 14.77 21.56
C ARG A 65 8.78 16.21 21.17
N THR A 66 9.33 16.99 22.11
CA THR A 66 9.70 18.39 21.87
C THR A 66 10.85 18.52 20.87
N ALA A 67 11.84 17.62 20.97
CA ALA A 67 12.98 17.61 20.05
C ALA A 67 12.54 17.31 18.60
N LEU A 68 11.52 16.47 18.39
CA LEU A 68 11.04 16.06 17.07
C LEU A 68 10.20 17.13 16.35
N LEU A 69 9.68 18.14 17.05
CA LEU A 69 8.77 19.16 16.48
C LEU A 69 9.26 19.80 15.17
N PRO A 70 10.55 20.15 14.98
CA PRO A 70 11.02 20.70 13.70
C PRO A 70 10.86 19.72 12.53
N ALA A 71 11.12 18.42 12.74
CA ALA A 71 10.93 17.40 11.71
C ALA A 71 9.44 17.17 11.43
N ILE A 72 8.62 17.15 12.48
CA ILE A 72 7.16 17.05 12.38
C ILE A 72 6.56 18.23 11.60
N HIS A 73 7.06 19.44 11.84
CA HIS A 73 6.62 20.62 11.11
C HIS A 73 6.92 20.49 9.62
N ALA A 74 8.16 20.12 9.25
CA ALA A 74 8.54 19.88 7.87
C ALA A 74 7.70 18.76 7.21
N GLY A 75 7.39 17.69 7.95
CA GLY A 75 6.49 16.64 7.50
C GLY A 75 5.06 17.14 7.24
N ALA A 76 4.50 17.93 8.15
CA ALA A 76 3.16 18.47 8.03
C ALA A 76 3.04 19.48 6.87
N GLU A 77 4.07 20.30 6.63
CA GLU A 77 4.15 21.18 5.46
C GLU A 77 4.18 20.34 4.17
N ALA A 78 5.05 19.33 4.10
CA ALA A 78 5.17 18.46 2.93
C ALA A 78 3.88 17.69 2.63
N PHE A 79 3.13 17.28 3.66
CA PHE A 79 1.79 16.69 3.53
C PHE A 79 0.78 17.70 2.98
N GLY A 80 0.78 18.93 3.54
CA GLY A 80 -0.10 20.01 3.13
C GLY A 80 0.11 20.44 1.67
N ASP A 81 1.38 20.50 1.25
CA ASP A 81 1.77 20.82 -0.13
C ASP A 81 1.31 19.73 -1.10
N ALA A 82 1.43 18.45 -0.72
CA ALA A 82 1.00 17.33 -1.56
C ALA A 82 -0.51 17.36 -1.86
N LEU A 83 -1.34 17.73 -0.88
CA LEU A 83 -2.79 17.82 -1.05
C LEU A 83 -3.27 19.18 -1.58
N GLY A 84 -2.44 20.23 -1.43
CA GLY A 84 -2.80 21.62 -1.65
C GLY A 84 -3.61 22.25 -0.51
N HIS A 85 -3.38 23.53 -0.27
CA HIS A 85 -3.83 24.26 0.94
C HIS A 85 -5.31 24.07 1.30
N ARG A 86 -6.24 24.20 0.33
CA ARG A 86 -7.70 24.10 0.62
C ARG A 86 -8.13 22.69 1.01
N ARG A 87 -7.54 21.66 0.41
CA ARG A 87 -7.88 20.25 0.66
C ARG A 87 -7.23 19.80 1.96
N ALA A 88 -5.96 20.16 2.17
CA ALA A 88 -5.24 19.93 3.42
C ALA A 88 -5.96 20.55 4.64
N HIS A 89 -6.51 21.76 4.51
CA HIS A 89 -7.28 22.39 5.59
C HIS A 89 -8.55 21.61 5.94
N ARG A 90 -9.30 21.15 4.93
CA ARG A 90 -10.51 20.33 5.15
C ARG A 90 -10.17 19.01 5.83
N PHE A 91 -9.18 18.32 5.30
CA PHE A 91 -8.65 17.09 5.88
C PHE A 91 -8.22 17.30 7.34
N SER A 92 -7.45 18.34 7.62
CA SER A 92 -7.00 18.68 8.98
C SER A 92 -8.16 18.93 9.95
N ARG A 93 -9.23 19.59 9.49
CA ARG A 93 -10.43 19.83 10.31
C ARG A 93 -11.12 18.52 10.65
N ASP A 94 -11.31 17.66 9.66
CA ASP A 94 -12.04 16.39 9.81
C ASP A 94 -11.18 15.35 10.58
N LEU A 95 -9.86 15.53 10.63
CA LEU A 95 -8.91 14.72 11.39
C LEU A 95 -8.93 14.99 12.91
N LYS A 96 -9.32 16.20 13.35
CA LYS A 96 -9.31 16.59 14.78
C LYS A 96 -10.05 15.61 15.72
N PRO A 97 -11.29 15.18 15.42
CA PRO A 97 -12.00 14.26 16.31
C PRO A 97 -11.33 12.89 16.40
N LEU A 98 -10.73 12.42 15.30
CA LEU A 98 -10.00 11.15 15.26
C LEU A 98 -8.77 11.18 16.16
N LEU A 99 -8.00 12.28 16.12
CA LEU A 99 -6.82 12.46 16.95
C LEU A 99 -7.17 12.60 18.43
N ALA A 100 -8.23 13.36 18.75
CA ALA A 100 -8.71 13.45 20.14
C ALA A 100 -9.12 12.07 20.70
N ALA A 101 -9.76 11.23 19.89
CA ALA A 101 -10.11 9.86 20.27
C ALA A 101 -8.86 8.96 20.43
N TYR A 102 -7.88 9.11 19.54
CA TYR A 102 -6.59 8.42 19.64
C TYR A 102 -5.85 8.80 20.93
N ASP A 103 -5.70 10.10 21.21
CA ASP A 103 -4.97 10.60 22.39
C ASP A 103 -5.60 10.11 23.69
N ALA A 104 -6.94 10.12 23.77
CA ALA A 104 -7.66 9.62 24.93
C ALA A 104 -7.45 8.10 25.13
N ALA A 105 -7.49 7.33 24.05
CA ALA A 105 -7.32 5.88 24.11
C ALA A 105 -5.87 5.49 24.42
N ILE A 106 -4.89 6.13 23.78
CA ILE A 106 -3.47 5.80 23.96
C ILE A 106 -2.98 6.16 25.36
N SER A 107 -3.46 7.28 25.93
CA SER A 107 -3.11 7.70 27.29
C SER A 107 -3.66 6.77 28.37
N SER A 108 -4.69 5.97 28.03
CA SER A 108 -5.29 4.99 28.94
C SER A 108 -4.68 3.59 28.82
N ALA A 109 -3.87 3.34 27.77
CA ALA A 109 -3.25 2.05 27.57
C ALA A 109 -2.07 1.87 28.54
N ALA A 110 -1.94 0.67 29.11
CA ALA A 110 -0.79 0.35 29.97
C ALA A 110 0.53 0.41 29.20
N ASP A 111 1.63 0.68 29.90
CA ASP A 111 2.98 0.62 29.32
C ASP A 111 3.45 -0.83 29.13
N GLY A 112 4.45 -1.00 28.27
CA GLY A 112 5.08 -2.30 28.00
C GLY A 112 4.11 -3.33 27.41
N LEU A 113 4.41 -4.61 27.64
CA LEU A 113 3.73 -5.73 27.00
C LEU A 113 2.24 -5.81 27.35
N ALA A 114 1.87 -5.43 28.58
CA ALA A 114 0.49 -5.51 29.08
C ALA A 114 -0.49 -4.61 28.30
N GLY A 115 -0.01 -3.51 27.71
CA GLY A 115 -0.84 -2.61 26.90
C GLY A 115 -0.67 -2.76 25.38
N ALA A 116 0.19 -3.67 24.91
CA ALA A 116 0.52 -3.79 23.49
C ALA A 116 -0.71 -4.01 22.60
N GLU A 117 -1.67 -4.82 23.05
CA GLU A 117 -2.92 -5.06 22.31
C GLU A 117 -3.80 -3.79 22.22
N ALA A 118 -3.93 -3.05 23.32
CA ALA A 118 -4.72 -1.82 23.36
C ALA A 118 -4.10 -0.71 22.50
N ARG A 119 -2.76 -0.58 22.52
CA ARG A 119 -2.03 0.36 21.66
C ARG A 119 -2.15 -0.03 20.19
N GLY A 120 -1.99 -1.32 19.85
CA GLY A 120 -2.13 -1.83 18.49
C GLY A 120 -3.54 -1.61 17.93
N ALA A 121 -4.58 -1.90 18.71
CA ALA A 121 -5.96 -1.64 18.32
C ALA A 121 -6.29 -0.14 18.20
N THR A 122 -5.64 0.71 19.00
CA THR A 122 -5.80 2.16 18.93
C THR A 122 -5.13 2.73 17.67
N MET A 123 -3.94 2.21 17.32
CA MET A 123 -3.27 2.53 16.06
C MET A 123 -4.07 2.05 14.85
N ASP A 124 -4.66 0.84 14.90
CA ASP A 124 -5.52 0.31 13.83
C ASP A 124 -6.70 1.25 13.53
N ARG A 125 -7.35 1.76 14.58
CA ARG A 125 -8.43 2.75 14.47
C ARG A 125 -7.94 4.08 13.90
N LEU A 126 -6.77 4.57 14.31
CA LEU A 126 -6.19 5.79 13.75
C LEU A 126 -5.91 5.62 12.25
N LEU A 127 -5.20 4.58 11.84
CA LEU A 127 -4.79 4.36 10.45
C LEU A 127 -5.98 4.09 9.53
N SER A 128 -6.98 3.34 9.99
CA SER A 128 -8.24 3.17 9.25
C SER A 128 -9.03 4.48 9.19
N GLY A 129 -9.05 5.24 10.29
CA GLY A 129 -9.73 6.53 10.37
C GLY A 129 -9.16 7.59 9.44
N ILE A 130 -7.84 7.60 9.17
CA ILE A 130 -7.19 8.51 8.20
C ILE A 130 -7.84 8.37 6.82
N ILE A 131 -8.15 7.14 6.40
CA ILE A 131 -8.75 6.86 5.10
C ILE A 131 -10.22 7.31 5.06
N GLU A 132 -10.96 7.10 6.15
CA GLU A 132 -12.33 7.60 6.27
C GLU A 132 -12.39 9.14 6.27
N VAL A 133 -11.45 9.80 6.95
CA VAL A 133 -11.30 11.26 6.93
C VAL A 133 -10.99 11.75 5.51
N ALA A 134 -10.16 11.04 4.75
CA ALA A 134 -9.88 11.34 3.34
C ALA A 134 -11.17 11.36 2.50
N LYS A 135 -11.98 10.30 2.63
CA LYS A 135 -13.28 10.19 1.95
C LYS A 135 -14.24 11.33 2.33
N GLN A 136 -14.38 11.62 3.62
CA GLN A 136 -15.21 12.73 4.11
C GLN A 136 -14.74 14.09 3.56
N SER A 137 -13.43 14.24 3.42
CA SER A 137 -12.81 15.42 2.83
C SER A 137 -12.85 15.48 1.29
N LYS A 138 -13.43 14.48 0.62
CA LYS A 138 -13.45 14.35 -0.85
C LYS A 138 -12.03 14.31 -1.44
N ILE A 139 -11.15 13.55 -0.80
CA ILE A 139 -9.78 13.28 -1.23
C ILE A 139 -9.69 11.80 -1.56
N TYR A 140 -9.06 11.46 -2.68
CA TYR A 140 -8.86 10.05 -3.00
C TYR A 140 -7.86 9.46 -2.00
N PRO A 141 -8.14 8.26 -1.45
CA PRO A 141 -7.23 7.61 -0.51
C PRO A 141 -5.77 7.48 -0.99
N GLU A 142 -5.49 7.18 -2.26
CA GLU A 142 -4.12 7.21 -2.82
C GLU A 142 -3.39 8.55 -2.66
N GLU A 143 -4.11 9.67 -2.71
CA GLU A 143 -3.51 10.99 -2.55
C GLU A 143 -3.06 11.19 -1.09
N VAL A 144 -3.80 10.63 -0.13
CA VAL A 144 -3.42 10.64 1.29
C VAL A 144 -2.26 9.69 1.57
N ASP A 145 -2.26 8.50 0.98
CA ASP A 145 -1.12 7.57 1.03
C ASP A 145 0.16 8.23 0.48
N THR A 146 0.08 8.86 -0.69
CA THR A 146 1.21 9.60 -1.29
C THR A 146 1.65 10.79 -0.45
N ALA A 147 0.69 11.56 0.09
CA ALA A 147 0.97 12.68 0.99
C ALA A 147 1.66 12.22 2.28
N LEU A 148 1.26 11.07 2.83
CA LEU A 148 1.87 10.49 4.03
C LEU A 148 3.31 10.04 3.75
N LEU A 149 3.57 9.38 2.62
CA LEU A 149 4.94 9.03 2.22
C LEU A 149 5.80 10.29 2.00
N GLN A 150 5.24 11.35 1.41
CA GLN A 150 5.93 12.62 1.25
C GLN A 150 6.25 13.28 2.60
N ALA A 151 5.34 13.22 3.56
CA ALA A 151 5.57 13.67 4.93
C ALA A 151 6.67 12.86 5.62
N ALA A 152 6.61 11.53 5.51
CA ALA A 152 7.61 10.62 6.08
C ALA A 152 9.01 10.89 5.51
N ALA A 153 9.14 11.12 4.21
CA ALA A 153 10.40 11.49 3.57
C ALA A 153 10.95 12.83 4.08
N ALA A 154 10.08 13.82 4.32
CA ALA A 154 10.48 15.11 4.88
C ALA A 154 10.94 14.98 6.36
N VAL A 155 10.28 14.15 7.16
CA VAL A 155 10.68 13.84 8.53
C VAL A 155 12.04 13.14 8.54
N GLU A 156 12.20 12.05 7.79
CA GLU A 156 13.46 11.29 7.66
C GLU A 156 14.63 12.21 7.28
N LYS A 157 14.46 13.04 6.25
CA LYS A 157 15.47 14.01 5.81
C LYS A 157 15.85 15.00 6.90
N SER A 158 14.90 15.39 7.75
CA SER A 158 15.14 16.32 8.86
C SER A 158 15.92 15.65 9.99
N LEU A 159 15.66 14.39 10.30
CA LEU A 159 16.39 13.60 11.32
C LEU A 159 17.88 13.47 11.01
N LEU A 160 18.25 13.49 9.73
CA LEU A 160 19.65 13.39 9.28
C LEU A 160 20.41 14.72 9.33
N ARG A 161 19.76 15.84 9.67
CA ARG A 161 20.35 17.18 9.63
C ARG A 161 20.46 17.79 11.03
N PRO A 162 21.46 18.66 11.29
CA PRO A 162 21.48 19.48 12.49
C PRO A 162 20.22 20.39 12.58
N PRO A 163 19.68 20.65 13.78
CA PRO A 163 20.20 20.24 15.09
C PRO A 163 19.82 18.80 15.49
N LEU A 164 18.85 18.17 14.85
CA LEU A 164 18.30 16.86 15.26
C LEU A 164 19.35 15.75 15.28
N ALA A 165 20.19 15.69 14.26
CA ALA A 165 21.30 14.74 14.19
C ALA A 165 22.32 14.87 15.33
N LYS A 166 22.32 15.99 16.09
CA LYS A 166 23.17 16.21 17.28
C LYS A 166 22.46 15.90 18.60
N VAL A 167 21.12 15.92 18.60
CA VAL A 167 20.31 15.79 19.82
C VAL A 167 19.77 14.36 19.96
N LEU A 168 19.38 13.74 18.86
CA LEU A 168 18.83 12.38 18.83
C LEU A 168 19.95 11.36 18.60
N SER A 169 19.85 10.23 19.29
CA SER A 169 20.70 9.05 19.05
C SER A 169 20.48 8.49 17.64
N LEU A 170 21.31 7.54 17.20
CA LEU A 170 21.05 6.84 15.93
C LEU A 170 19.82 5.93 16.06
N GLU A 171 19.69 5.28 17.21
CA GLU A 171 18.62 4.37 17.60
C GLU A 171 17.26 5.09 17.57
N ASP A 172 17.15 6.28 18.16
CA ASP A 172 15.92 7.08 18.12
C ASP A 172 15.53 7.44 16.69
N ARG A 173 16.50 7.74 15.82
CA ARG A 173 16.23 8.10 14.43
C ARG A 173 15.77 6.90 13.62
N GLU A 174 16.42 5.75 13.78
CA GLU A 174 16.02 4.51 13.11
C GLU A 174 14.67 4.00 13.63
N LEU A 175 14.38 4.18 14.90
CA LEU A 175 13.07 3.88 15.46
C LEU A 175 12.00 4.75 14.81
N VAL A 176 12.18 6.07 14.74
CA VAL A 176 11.22 6.96 14.04
C VAL A 176 11.01 6.52 12.58
N SER A 177 12.09 6.17 11.86
CA SER A 177 12.02 5.67 10.48
C SER A 177 11.21 4.36 10.36
N LEU A 178 11.43 3.40 11.27
CA LEU A 178 10.69 2.13 11.31
C LEU A 178 9.18 2.36 11.50
N LEU A 179 8.80 3.30 12.37
CA LEU A 179 7.40 3.56 12.67
C LEU A 179 6.69 4.23 11.52
N LEU A 180 7.33 5.23 10.91
CA LEU A 180 6.83 5.84 9.69
C LEU A 180 6.68 4.81 8.57
N LEU A 181 7.64 3.89 8.42
CA LEU A 181 7.58 2.82 7.43
C LEU A 181 6.38 1.91 7.64
N LYS A 182 6.19 1.43 8.86
CA LYS A 182 5.04 0.60 9.22
C LYS A 182 3.72 1.35 9.01
N SER A 183 3.63 2.62 9.39
CA SER A 183 2.42 3.42 9.18
C SER A 183 2.11 3.64 7.69
N VAL A 184 3.12 3.92 6.87
CA VAL A 184 2.96 4.06 5.41
C VAL A 184 2.45 2.75 4.81
N TYR A 185 3.06 1.60 5.11
CA TYR A 185 2.57 0.31 4.60
C TYR A 185 1.15 -0.02 5.04
N GLN A 186 0.82 0.29 6.29
CA GLN A 186 -0.52 0.06 6.81
C GLN A 186 -1.58 0.93 6.12
N VAL A 187 -1.28 2.22 5.88
CA VAL A 187 -2.18 3.10 5.12
C VAL A 187 -2.28 2.66 3.67
N HIS A 188 -1.16 2.31 3.04
CA HIS A 188 -1.12 1.83 1.65
C HIS A 188 -1.94 0.54 1.48
N GLY A 189 -1.71 -0.47 2.32
CA GLY A 189 -2.43 -1.75 2.29
C GLY A 189 -3.95 -1.58 2.47
N ARG A 190 -4.36 -0.71 3.39
CA ARG A 190 -5.78 -0.40 3.60
C ARG A 190 -6.40 0.36 2.43
N THR A 191 -5.67 1.34 1.91
CA THR A 191 -6.08 2.16 0.77
C THR A 191 -6.31 1.29 -0.46
N VAL A 192 -5.29 0.53 -0.89
CA VAL A 192 -5.37 -0.25 -2.14
C VAL A 192 -6.37 -1.39 -2.00
N LEU A 193 -6.25 -2.21 -0.95
CA LEU A 193 -6.97 -3.48 -0.87
C LEU A 193 -8.42 -3.32 -0.43
N LEU A 194 -8.66 -2.48 0.59
CA LEU A 194 -9.96 -2.40 1.27
C LEU A 194 -10.83 -1.27 0.74
N VAL A 195 -10.28 -0.36 -0.07
CA VAL A 195 -10.99 0.84 -0.51
C VAL A 195 -10.95 1.01 -2.02
N GLU A 196 -9.77 1.19 -2.61
CA GLU A 196 -9.66 1.57 -4.02
C GLU A 196 -10.20 0.51 -4.98
N ILE A 197 -9.94 -0.76 -4.72
CA ILE A 197 -10.44 -1.83 -5.58
C ILE A 197 -11.96 -1.96 -5.49
N PRO A 198 -12.59 -2.04 -4.28
CA PRO A 198 -14.04 -1.96 -4.16
C PRO A 198 -14.65 -0.71 -4.82
N ASP A 199 -14.07 0.47 -4.63
CA ASP A 199 -14.56 1.72 -5.22
C ASP A 199 -14.43 1.70 -6.76
N ALA A 200 -13.36 1.11 -7.30
CA ALA A 200 -13.17 0.94 -8.74
C ALA A 200 -14.18 -0.06 -9.34
N LEU A 201 -14.45 -1.18 -8.65
CA LEU A 201 -15.49 -2.14 -9.05
C LEU A 201 -16.88 -1.47 -9.08
N ALA A 202 -17.19 -0.66 -8.08
CA ALA A 202 -18.43 0.09 -8.00
C ALA A 202 -18.53 1.18 -9.10
N THR A 203 -17.42 1.88 -9.36
CA THR A 203 -17.34 2.92 -10.40
C THR A 203 -17.62 2.37 -11.78
N LEU A 204 -17.06 1.19 -12.10
CA LEU A 204 -17.34 0.50 -13.36
C LEU A 204 -18.70 -0.22 -13.35
N GLY A 205 -19.42 -0.32 -12.23
CA GLY A 205 -20.72 -1.01 -12.19
C GLY A 205 -20.62 -2.50 -12.55
N VAL A 206 -19.53 -3.16 -12.13
CA VAL A 206 -19.25 -4.57 -12.40
C VAL A 206 -20.33 -5.46 -11.73
N GLU A 207 -20.57 -6.64 -12.30
CA GLU A 207 -21.52 -7.61 -11.75
C GLU A 207 -21.29 -7.86 -10.24
N ALA A 208 -22.38 -7.83 -9.47
CA ALA A 208 -22.34 -7.93 -8.01
C ALA A 208 -21.68 -9.23 -7.53
N SER A 209 -21.85 -10.34 -8.27
CA SER A 209 -21.24 -11.64 -7.95
C SER A 209 -19.71 -11.58 -7.97
N LEU A 210 -19.12 -10.82 -8.91
CA LEU A 210 -17.68 -10.65 -9.03
C LEU A 210 -17.13 -9.74 -7.93
N ALA A 211 -17.85 -8.66 -7.62
CA ALA A 211 -17.50 -7.77 -6.51
C ALA A 211 -17.60 -8.47 -5.14
N GLU A 212 -18.63 -9.30 -4.94
CA GLU A 212 -18.79 -10.11 -3.73
C GLU A 212 -17.67 -11.16 -3.61
N THR A 213 -17.32 -11.83 -4.72
CA THR A 213 -16.21 -12.80 -4.75
C THR A 213 -14.89 -12.13 -4.39
N TYR A 214 -14.60 -10.96 -4.95
CA TYR A 214 -13.41 -10.18 -4.59
C TYR A 214 -13.40 -9.85 -3.10
N THR A 215 -14.49 -9.26 -2.59
CA THR A 215 -14.62 -8.86 -1.18
C THR A 215 -14.40 -10.04 -0.24
N LYS A 216 -14.96 -11.21 -0.55
CA LYS A 216 -14.75 -12.45 0.23
C LYS A 216 -13.30 -12.91 0.20
N SER A 217 -12.64 -12.89 -0.96
CA SER A 217 -11.25 -13.36 -1.12
C SER A 217 -10.24 -12.55 -0.29
N ILE A 218 -10.51 -11.27 -0.05
CA ILE A 218 -9.63 -10.37 0.69
C ILE A 218 -10.13 -10.01 2.10
N ALA A 219 -11.25 -10.58 2.56
CA ALA A 219 -11.85 -10.25 3.86
C ALA A 219 -10.90 -10.45 5.05
N TRP A 220 -9.90 -11.31 4.91
CA TRP A 220 -8.87 -11.57 5.92
C TRP A 220 -7.84 -10.43 6.06
N CYS A 221 -7.72 -9.53 5.08
CA CYS A 221 -6.70 -8.49 5.03
C CYS A 221 -6.82 -7.50 6.20
N GLY A 222 -8.04 -7.00 6.47
CA GLY A 222 -8.29 -6.07 7.58
C GLY A 222 -7.82 -6.63 8.93
N PRO A 223 -8.30 -7.82 9.35
CA PRO A 223 -7.82 -8.49 10.57
C PRO A 223 -6.32 -8.80 10.58
N ALA A 224 -5.70 -9.11 9.44
CA ALA A 224 -4.27 -9.37 9.37
C ALA A 224 -3.43 -8.11 9.61
N LEU A 225 -3.81 -6.99 8.98
CA LEU A 225 -3.15 -5.70 9.19
C LEU A 225 -3.29 -5.22 10.64
N ALA A 226 -4.45 -5.43 11.27
CA ALA A 226 -4.65 -5.12 12.70
C ALA A 226 -3.76 -5.99 13.61
N ARG A 227 -3.61 -7.28 13.31
CA ARG A 227 -2.70 -8.18 14.06
C ARG A 227 -1.24 -7.78 13.92
N GLU A 228 -0.82 -7.29 12.75
CA GLU A 228 0.55 -6.81 12.55
C GLU A 228 0.87 -5.62 13.46
N LEU A 229 -0.08 -4.70 13.67
CA LEU A 229 0.09 -3.58 14.60
C LEU A 229 0.25 -4.05 16.04
N VAL A 230 -0.52 -5.06 16.45
CA VAL A 230 -0.36 -5.68 17.79
C VAL A 230 1.00 -6.35 17.92
N ALA A 231 1.46 -7.06 16.89
CA ALA A 231 2.78 -7.69 16.89
C ALA A 231 3.90 -6.64 17.01
N LEU A 232 3.81 -5.56 16.23
CA LEU A 232 4.74 -4.44 16.33
C LEU A 232 4.77 -3.86 17.75
N GLU A 233 3.61 -3.60 18.36
CA GLU A 233 3.54 -3.06 19.73
C GLU A 233 4.12 -4.01 20.79
N ARG A 234 4.07 -5.33 20.55
CA ARG A 234 4.73 -6.33 21.40
C ARG A 234 6.25 -6.27 21.26
N ASP A 235 6.76 -6.24 20.04
CA ASP A 235 8.21 -6.13 19.78
C ASP A 235 8.78 -4.84 20.36
N LEU A 236 8.05 -3.74 20.16
CA LEU A 236 8.36 -2.43 20.71
C LEU A 236 8.34 -2.37 22.24
N SER A 237 7.64 -3.30 22.91
CA SER A 237 7.60 -3.35 24.37
C SER A 237 8.85 -3.95 25.00
N ASP A 238 9.80 -4.48 24.21
CA ASP A 238 11.09 -4.98 24.69
C ASP A 238 12.17 -3.88 24.63
N PRO A 239 12.65 -3.38 25.79
CA PRO A 239 13.68 -2.33 25.81
C PRO A 239 15.00 -2.74 25.16
N ASN A 240 15.33 -4.04 25.12
CA ASN A 240 16.56 -4.52 24.50
C ASN A 240 16.52 -4.41 22.98
N ILE A 241 15.34 -4.57 22.39
CA ILE A 241 15.13 -4.40 20.95
C ILE A 241 15.34 -2.93 20.57
N LEU A 242 14.82 -2.01 21.38
CA LEU A 242 14.91 -0.56 21.12
C LEU A 242 16.31 0.02 21.34
N ALA A 243 17.12 -0.59 22.21
CA ALA A 243 18.47 -0.12 22.53
C ALA A 243 19.54 -0.56 21.52
N ASP A 244 19.22 -1.47 20.60
CA ASP A 244 20.16 -2.02 19.62
C ASP A 244 19.82 -1.54 18.20
N LEU A 245 20.72 -0.73 17.64
CA LEU A 245 20.65 -0.22 16.28
C LEU A 245 20.49 -1.34 15.24
N ASN A 246 21.17 -2.48 15.40
CA ASN A 246 21.09 -3.58 14.44
C ASN A 246 19.70 -4.23 14.48
N ASN A 247 19.09 -4.35 15.66
CA ASN A 247 17.73 -4.87 15.77
C ASN A 247 16.73 -3.96 15.05
N LEU A 248 16.85 -2.64 15.23
CA LEU A 248 15.99 -1.67 14.53
C LEU A 248 16.14 -1.74 13.01
N ILE A 249 17.38 -1.84 12.51
CA ILE A 249 17.64 -2.00 11.06
C ILE A 249 17.06 -3.34 10.56
N MET A 250 17.25 -4.43 11.29
CA MET A 250 16.69 -5.73 10.95
C MET A 250 15.16 -5.72 10.94
N MET A 251 14.52 -5.01 11.88
CA MET A 251 13.06 -4.83 11.88
C MET A 251 12.57 -4.08 10.64
N GLN A 252 13.34 -3.12 10.11
CA GLN A 252 12.98 -2.45 8.86
C GLN A 252 13.08 -3.39 7.65
N PHE A 253 14.13 -4.21 7.56
CA PHE A 253 14.21 -5.26 6.53
C PHE A 253 13.08 -6.28 6.65
N ASN A 254 12.74 -6.68 7.88
CA ASN A 254 11.61 -7.58 8.13
C ASN A 254 10.27 -6.91 7.77
N ALA A 255 10.13 -5.60 7.93
CA ALA A 255 8.94 -4.88 7.53
C ALA A 255 8.74 -4.93 6.00
N GLU A 256 9.80 -4.70 5.23
CA GLU A 256 9.82 -4.85 3.77
C GLU A 256 9.43 -6.27 3.34
N ALA A 257 10.11 -7.28 3.90
CA ALA A 257 9.85 -8.68 3.57
C ALA A 257 8.43 -9.11 3.94
N THR A 258 7.93 -8.71 5.11
CA THR A 258 6.56 -9.01 5.55
C THR A 258 5.54 -8.40 4.61
N ASN A 259 5.77 -7.16 4.18
CA ASN A 259 4.89 -6.46 3.27
C ASN A 259 4.90 -7.10 1.86
N ASP A 260 6.06 -7.48 1.33
CA ASP A 260 6.16 -8.27 0.09
C ASP A 260 5.40 -9.60 0.18
N MET A 261 5.55 -10.33 1.28
CA MET A 261 4.82 -11.58 1.51
C MET A 261 3.31 -11.36 1.64
N PHE A 262 2.89 -10.27 2.28
CA PHE A 262 1.48 -9.91 2.41
C PHE A 262 0.83 -9.69 1.05
N TYR A 263 1.44 -8.88 0.18
CA TYR A 263 0.91 -8.64 -1.17
C TYR A 263 1.02 -9.86 -2.10
N ALA A 264 2.07 -10.68 -1.96
CA ALA A 264 2.17 -11.95 -2.66
C ALA A 264 1.01 -12.89 -2.30
N LYS A 265 0.65 -12.97 -1.00
CA LYS A 265 -0.50 -13.74 -0.54
C LYS A 265 -1.82 -13.19 -1.10
N VAL A 266 -2.03 -11.88 -1.06
CA VAL A 266 -3.23 -11.24 -1.63
C VAL A 266 -3.37 -11.54 -3.13
N GLY A 267 -2.26 -11.45 -3.87
CA GLY A 267 -2.21 -11.81 -5.28
C GLY A 267 -2.59 -13.27 -5.52
N LEU A 268 -2.07 -14.19 -4.71
CA LEU A 268 -2.38 -15.62 -4.82
C LEU A 268 -3.86 -15.93 -4.50
N GLU A 269 -4.41 -15.39 -3.42
CA GLU A 269 -5.82 -15.59 -3.04
C GLU A 269 -6.76 -15.05 -4.12
N SER A 270 -6.45 -13.86 -4.66
CA SER A 270 -7.21 -13.24 -5.76
C SER A 270 -7.14 -14.06 -7.06
N TYR A 271 -5.99 -14.67 -7.34
CA TYR A 271 -5.77 -15.52 -8.51
C TYR A 271 -6.53 -16.86 -8.38
N LEU A 272 -6.42 -17.52 -7.22
CA LEU A 272 -7.09 -18.80 -6.97
C LEU A 272 -8.61 -18.65 -7.04
N ALA A 273 -9.17 -17.57 -6.49
CA ALA A 273 -10.59 -17.28 -6.57
C ALA A 273 -11.07 -16.99 -8.01
N ALA A 274 -10.20 -16.42 -8.85
CA ALA A 274 -10.51 -16.16 -10.25
C ALA A 274 -10.49 -17.40 -11.14
N TYR A 275 -9.80 -18.47 -10.73
CA TYR A 275 -9.69 -19.69 -11.52
C TYR A 275 -11.05 -20.39 -11.72
N SER A 276 -11.98 -20.19 -10.79
CA SER A 276 -13.37 -20.68 -10.89
C SER A 276 -14.32 -19.73 -11.62
N PHE A 277 -13.85 -18.60 -12.15
CA PHE A 277 -14.72 -17.65 -12.82
C PHE A 277 -15.20 -18.18 -14.18
N ASP A 278 -16.50 -18.08 -14.42
CA ASP A 278 -17.10 -18.48 -15.69
C ASP A 278 -16.81 -17.42 -16.76
N LEU A 279 -15.99 -17.78 -17.76
CA LEU A 279 -15.65 -16.91 -18.88
C LEU A 279 -16.73 -16.90 -19.97
N THR A 280 -17.77 -17.73 -19.87
CA THR A 280 -18.85 -17.82 -20.86
C THR A 280 -19.51 -16.47 -21.16
N PRO A 281 -19.86 -15.64 -20.16
CA PRO A 281 -20.45 -14.33 -20.43
C PRO A 281 -19.50 -13.39 -21.18
N LEU A 282 -18.21 -13.38 -20.82
CA LEU A 282 -17.20 -12.55 -21.49
C LEU A 282 -16.97 -13.00 -22.93
N ALA A 283 -16.85 -14.31 -23.16
CA ALA A 283 -16.72 -14.89 -24.49
C ALA A 283 -17.94 -14.55 -25.37
N ALA A 284 -19.16 -14.67 -24.82
CA ALA A 284 -20.39 -14.33 -25.53
C ALA A 284 -20.46 -12.83 -25.91
N LYS A 285 -20.05 -11.93 -25.01
CA LYS A 285 -19.95 -10.50 -25.31
C LYS A 285 -18.97 -10.24 -26.45
N MET A 286 -17.76 -10.80 -26.37
CA MET A 286 -16.76 -10.66 -27.44
C MET A 286 -17.25 -11.23 -28.77
N ALA A 287 -17.93 -12.38 -28.74
CA ALA A 287 -18.49 -13.02 -29.93
C ALA A 287 -19.59 -12.19 -30.60
N SER A 288 -20.35 -11.42 -29.83
CA SER A 288 -21.42 -10.57 -30.35
C SER A 288 -20.94 -9.45 -31.28
N LEU A 289 -19.65 -9.09 -31.24
CA LEU A 289 -19.04 -8.14 -32.18
C LEU A 289 -18.90 -8.70 -33.61
N GLY A 290 -18.98 -10.02 -33.77
CA GLY A 290 -18.81 -10.68 -35.06
C GLY A 290 -17.38 -10.59 -35.60
N GLY A 291 -17.24 -10.82 -36.92
CA GLY A 291 -15.94 -10.82 -37.59
C GLY A 291 -14.99 -11.88 -37.01
N ILE A 292 -13.75 -11.47 -36.73
CA ILE A 292 -12.70 -12.35 -36.17
C ILE A 292 -13.11 -12.89 -34.78
N MET A 293 -13.95 -12.17 -34.04
CA MET A 293 -14.37 -12.60 -32.70
C MET A 293 -15.63 -13.47 -32.68
N ALA A 294 -16.31 -13.69 -33.81
CA ALA A 294 -17.57 -14.46 -33.87
C ALA A 294 -17.48 -15.88 -33.27
N HIS A 295 -16.27 -16.45 -33.24
CA HIS A 295 -15.99 -17.78 -32.71
C HIS A 295 -15.31 -17.77 -31.34
N MET A 296 -15.32 -16.64 -30.63
CA MET A 296 -14.68 -16.55 -29.32
C MET A 296 -15.34 -17.50 -28.33
N THR A 297 -14.56 -18.39 -27.73
CA THR A 297 -14.99 -19.35 -26.71
C THR A 297 -14.23 -19.13 -25.40
N PRO A 298 -14.75 -19.62 -24.26
CA PRO A 298 -14.01 -19.59 -22.99
C PRO A 298 -12.62 -20.21 -23.09
N ASP A 299 -12.47 -21.30 -23.84
CA ASP A 299 -11.18 -21.99 -23.98
C ASP A 299 -10.20 -21.19 -24.84
N LEU A 300 -10.66 -20.58 -25.93
CA LEU A 300 -9.82 -19.66 -26.73
C LEU A 300 -9.35 -18.46 -25.90
N LEU A 301 -10.21 -17.92 -25.02
CA LEU A 301 -9.80 -16.84 -24.11
C LEU A 301 -8.70 -17.29 -23.13
N ARG A 302 -8.82 -18.50 -22.57
CA ARG A 302 -7.78 -19.07 -21.68
C ARG A 302 -6.48 -19.32 -22.43
N GLU A 303 -6.56 -19.90 -23.63
CA GLU A 303 -5.40 -20.25 -24.45
C GLU A 303 -4.68 -19.02 -25.02
N SER A 304 -5.42 -17.93 -25.27
CA SER A 304 -4.84 -16.69 -25.81
C SER A 304 -3.78 -16.05 -24.91
N GLY A 305 -3.80 -16.33 -23.61
CA GLY A 305 -2.99 -15.67 -22.59
C GLY A 305 -3.30 -14.17 -22.39
N ALA A 306 -4.22 -13.59 -23.18
CA ALA A 306 -4.56 -12.18 -23.14
C ALA A 306 -5.42 -11.82 -21.92
N VAL A 307 -6.26 -12.76 -21.47
CA VAL A 307 -7.07 -12.61 -20.24
C VAL A 307 -6.32 -13.20 -19.05
N PRO A 308 -5.86 -12.39 -18.09
CA PRO A 308 -5.29 -12.93 -16.86
C PRO A 308 -6.41 -13.44 -15.94
N LEU A 309 -6.16 -14.56 -15.28
CA LEU A 309 -7.08 -15.13 -14.30
C LEU A 309 -6.96 -14.42 -12.95
N GLY A 310 -7.31 -13.14 -12.88
CA GLY A 310 -7.42 -12.38 -11.63
C GLY A 310 -8.73 -11.60 -11.59
N LEU A 311 -9.47 -11.66 -10.47
CA LEU A 311 -10.83 -11.11 -10.36
C LEU A 311 -10.91 -9.63 -10.77
N ARG A 312 -9.89 -8.84 -10.44
CA ARG A 312 -9.81 -7.40 -10.76
C ARG A 312 -9.68 -7.15 -12.26
N TYR A 313 -8.83 -7.93 -12.93
CA TYR A 313 -8.69 -7.86 -14.37
C TYR A 313 -9.97 -8.31 -15.07
N LEU A 314 -10.53 -9.44 -14.64
CA LEU A 314 -11.78 -9.97 -15.15
C LEU A 314 -12.91 -8.94 -15.00
N ALA A 315 -12.93 -8.16 -13.92
CA ALA A 315 -13.89 -7.09 -13.70
C ALA A 315 -13.78 -5.98 -14.76
N ALA A 316 -12.56 -5.51 -15.05
CA ALA A 316 -12.31 -4.53 -16.11
C ALA A 316 -12.75 -5.04 -17.49
N PHE A 317 -12.46 -6.32 -17.81
CA PHE A 317 -12.87 -6.91 -19.08
C PHE A 317 -14.39 -7.16 -19.18
N SER A 318 -15.03 -7.55 -18.07
CA SER A 318 -16.46 -7.86 -18.03
C SER A 318 -17.34 -6.62 -18.10
N TRP A 319 -16.83 -5.48 -17.59
CA TRP A 319 -17.46 -4.17 -17.72
C TRP A 319 -17.54 -3.70 -19.19
N LEU A 320 -16.54 -4.04 -20.01
CA LEU A 320 -16.45 -3.53 -21.36
C LEU A 320 -17.57 -4.10 -22.25
N GLU A 321 -18.35 -3.20 -22.83
CA GLU A 321 -19.40 -3.53 -23.78
C GLU A 321 -18.92 -3.46 -25.23
N PRO A 322 -19.46 -4.29 -26.14
CA PRO A 322 -19.15 -4.27 -27.57
C PRO A 322 -19.14 -2.89 -28.23
N LEU A 323 -20.13 -2.05 -27.88
CA LEU A 323 -20.30 -0.71 -28.46
C LEU A 323 -19.56 0.38 -27.69
N SER A 324 -18.66 0.02 -26.77
CA SER A 324 -17.88 0.99 -26.02
C SER A 324 -17.01 1.83 -26.97
N PRO A 325 -17.01 3.17 -26.84
CA PRO A 325 -16.17 4.04 -27.64
C PRO A 325 -14.70 4.08 -27.15
N LEU A 326 -14.32 3.18 -26.24
CA LEU A 326 -12.97 3.08 -25.70
C LEU A 326 -11.96 2.84 -26.82
N VAL A 327 -10.97 3.72 -26.89
CA VAL A 327 -9.83 3.60 -27.82
C VAL A 327 -8.55 3.83 -27.04
N TYR A 328 -7.55 2.99 -27.29
CA TYR A 328 -6.24 3.08 -26.67
C TYR A 328 -5.13 3.15 -27.74
N ALA A 329 -4.15 4.03 -27.51
CA ALA A 329 -2.96 4.12 -28.34
C ALA A 329 -1.74 3.61 -27.55
N PRO A 330 -1.15 2.44 -27.90
CA PRO A 330 -0.02 1.87 -27.16
C PRO A 330 1.18 2.81 -27.03
N ASP A 331 1.95 2.65 -25.95
CA ASP A 331 3.19 3.37 -25.72
C ASP A 331 4.42 2.57 -26.18
N PRO A 332 5.03 2.94 -27.34
CA PRO A 332 6.16 2.20 -27.86
C PRO A 332 7.43 2.32 -26.99
N ALA A 333 7.52 3.30 -26.09
CA ALA A 333 8.74 3.58 -25.34
C ALA A 333 8.93 2.67 -24.10
N LEU A 334 7.86 2.04 -23.61
CA LEU A 334 7.91 1.25 -22.37
C LEU A 334 8.78 0.01 -22.49
N ALA A 335 8.68 -0.71 -23.61
CA ALA A 335 9.49 -1.90 -23.85
C ALA A 335 10.99 -1.56 -23.90
N ASP A 336 11.35 -0.48 -24.59
CA ASP A 336 12.75 -0.01 -24.67
C ASP A 336 13.26 0.47 -23.32
N ARG A 337 12.42 1.15 -22.53
CA ARG A 337 12.74 1.53 -21.16
C ARG A 337 13.05 0.30 -20.30
N LEU A 338 12.20 -0.73 -20.33
CA LEU A 338 12.43 -1.96 -19.57
C LEU A 338 13.74 -2.65 -19.98
N ARG A 339 14.01 -2.75 -21.29
CA ARG A 339 15.30 -3.29 -21.79
C ARG A 339 16.50 -2.46 -21.32
N SER A 340 16.39 -1.13 -21.33
CA SER A 340 17.48 -0.24 -20.90
C SER A 340 17.85 -0.41 -19.43
N LEU A 341 16.92 -0.87 -18.60
CA LEU A 341 17.13 -1.23 -17.20
C LEU A 341 17.62 -2.67 -17.02
N GLY A 342 17.85 -3.41 -18.10
CA GLY A 342 18.25 -4.82 -18.07
C GLY A 342 17.10 -5.78 -17.74
N GLY A 343 15.84 -5.35 -17.88
CA GLY A 343 14.66 -6.20 -17.73
C GLY A 343 14.31 -6.99 -19.00
N GLU A 344 13.72 -8.17 -18.82
CA GLU A 344 13.16 -8.97 -19.92
C GLU A 344 11.77 -8.44 -20.30
N VAL A 345 11.55 -8.18 -21.59
CA VAL A 345 10.25 -7.75 -22.11
C VAL A 345 9.40 -9.00 -22.37
N PRO A 346 8.25 -9.16 -21.68
CA PRO A 346 7.38 -10.30 -21.94
C PRO A 346 6.88 -10.28 -23.38
N ALA A 347 6.62 -11.44 -23.97
CA ALA A 347 6.00 -11.50 -25.29
C ALA A 347 4.61 -10.85 -25.23
N SER A 348 4.32 -9.93 -26.15
CA SER A 348 2.98 -9.36 -26.28
C SER A 348 2.00 -10.45 -26.74
N PRO A 349 0.75 -10.45 -26.23
CA PRO A 349 -0.32 -11.25 -26.81
C PRO A 349 -0.48 -10.96 -28.30
N ASP A 350 -1.02 -11.92 -29.04
CA ASP A 350 -1.42 -11.68 -30.42
C ASP A 350 -2.69 -10.81 -30.46
N PHE A 351 -2.48 -9.50 -30.50
CA PHE A 351 -3.58 -8.53 -30.53
C PHE A 351 -4.41 -8.60 -31.83
N SER A 352 -3.95 -9.28 -32.88
CA SER A 352 -4.71 -9.45 -34.12
C SER A 352 -5.95 -10.34 -33.95
N LEU A 353 -6.00 -11.11 -32.86
CA LEU A 353 -7.14 -11.95 -32.48
C LEU A 353 -8.34 -11.16 -31.94
N PHE A 354 -8.15 -9.87 -31.66
CA PHE A 354 -9.16 -9.03 -31.00
C PHE A 354 -9.50 -7.81 -31.85
N THR A 355 -10.79 -7.43 -31.83
CA THR A 355 -11.27 -6.16 -32.37
C THR A 355 -11.44 -5.15 -31.24
N SER A 356 -11.34 -3.86 -31.55
CA SER A 356 -11.75 -2.79 -30.63
C SER A 356 -13.21 -3.00 -30.19
N PRO A 357 -13.56 -2.78 -28.91
CA PRO A 357 -12.73 -2.18 -27.85
C PRO A 357 -11.85 -3.17 -27.07
N TYR A 358 -12.02 -4.49 -27.27
CA TYR A 358 -11.28 -5.52 -26.51
C TYR A 358 -9.78 -5.53 -26.81
N ARG A 359 -9.38 -5.33 -28.07
CA ARG A 359 -7.98 -5.16 -28.43
C ARG A 359 -7.31 -4.04 -27.63
N ASP A 360 -8.01 -2.92 -27.50
CA ASP A 360 -7.48 -1.69 -26.95
C ASP A 360 -7.29 -1.82 -25.42
N ILE A 361 -8.22 -2.49 -24.73
CA ILE A 361 -8.07 -2.79 -23.29
C ILE A 361 -6.97 -3.85 -23.03
N PHE A 362 -6.76 -4.82 -23.92
CA PHE A 362 -5.64 -5.77 -23.79
C PHE A 362 -4.28 -5.09 -23.97
N GLN A 363 -4.20 -4.15 -24.93
CA GLN A 363 -3.00 -3.33 -25.13
C GLN A 363 -2.72 -2.43 -23.93
N LEU A 364 -3.74 -1.78 -23.38
CA LEU A 364 -3.62 -0.97 -22.16
C LEU A 364 -3.11 -1.82 -20.98
N ARG A 365 -3.67 -3.01 -20.77
CA ARG A 365 -3.20 -3.93 -19.73
C ARG A 365 -1.73 -4.29 -19.93
N TYR A 366 -1.33 -4.57 -21.16
CA TYR A 366 0.07 -4.90 -21.47
C TYR A 366 1.01 -3.75 -21.13
N ASP A 367 0.66 -2.51 -21.48
CA ASP A 367 1.48 -1.34 -21.14
C ASP A 367 1.52 -1.06 -19.63
N LEU A 368 0.41 -1.27 -18.90
CA LEU A 368 0.40 -1.21 -17.43
C LEU A 368 1.28 -2.31 -16.81
N THR A 369 1.30 -3.51 -17.39
CA THR A 369 2.21 -4.59 -16.99
C THR A 369 3.68 -4.20 -17.23
N LEU A 370 3.98 -3.51 -18.33
CA LEU A 370 5.34 -2.98 -18.57
C LEU A 370 5.70 -1.90 -17.55
N CYS A 371 4.78 -0.99 -17.20
CA CYS A 371 5.02 0.00 -16.13
C CYS A 371 5.41 -0.67 -14.82
N GLU A 372 4.69 -1.75 -14.46
CA GLU A 372 4.96 -2.56 -13.28
C GLU A 372 6.33 -3.21 -13.30
N LEU A 373 6.68 -3.86 -14.40
CA LEU A 373 8.00 -4.49 -14.54
C LEU A 373 9.13 -3.45 -14.46
N ILE A 374 8.93 -2.26 -15.01
CA ILE A 374 9.88 -1.15 -14.88
C ILE A 374 9.98 -0.73 -13.41
N MET A 375 8.86 -0.56 -12.70
CA MET A 375 8.86 -0.20 -11.27
C MET A 375 9.57 -1.26 -10.42
N ILE A 376 9.30 -2.56 -10.63
CA ILE A 376 10.00 -3.66 -9.93
C ILE A 376 11.50 -3.53 -10.14
N ARG A 377 11.92 -3.29 -11.38
CA ARG A 377 13.32 -3.24 -11.72
C ARG A 377 14.01 -2.03 -11.07
N GLU A 378 13.41 -0.85 -11.19
CA GLU A 378 13.92 0.38 -10.55
C GLU A 378 13.98 0.23 -9.03
N TRP A 379 13.00 -0.43 -8.43
CA TRP A 379 12.99 -0.71 -6.99
C TRP A 379 14.08 -1.69 -6.57
N TRP A 380 14.25 -2.80 -7.28
CA TRP A 380 15.31 -3.76 -6.99
C TRP A 380 16.70 -3.16 -7.16
N ASP A 381 16.93 -2.43 -8.25
CA ASP A 381 18.22 -1.77 -8.47
C ASP A 381 18.51 -0.74 -7.35
N ALA A 382 17.50 0.01 -6.88
CA ALA A 382 17.65 0.93 -5.76
C ALA A 382 17.89 0.21 -4.42
N ALA A 383 17.17 -0.89 -4.16
CA ALA A 383 17.33 -1.69 -2.95
C ALA A 383 18.71 -2.36 -2.90
N ASP A 384 19.18 -2.92 -4.01
CA ASP A 384 20.50 -3.52 -4.13
C ASP A 384 21.60 -2.46 -3.91
N GLN A 385 21.46 -1.28 -4.49
CA GLN A 385 22.40 -0.18 -4.23
C GLN A 385 22.40 0.25 -2.76
N ALA A 386 21.22 0.38 -2.13
CA ALA A 386 21.12 0.73 -0.72
C ALA A 386 21.76 -0.33 0.19
N PHE A 387 21.54 -1.61 -0.11
CA PHE A 387 22.12 -2.72 0.64
C PHE A 387 23.64 -2.83 0.44
N VAL A 388 24.09 -2.92 -0.81
CA VAL A 388 25.52 -3.15 -1.15
C VAL A 388 26.38 -1.97 -0.72
N LEU A 389 25.93 -0.73 -0.93
CA LEU A 389 26.76 0.45 -0.67
C LEU A 389 26.64 0.97 0.77
N ARG A 390 25.50 0.74 1.43
CA ARG A 390 25.17 1.42 2.69
C ARG A 390 24.61 0.50 3.78
N GLN A 391 24.45 -0.80 3.52
CA GLN A 391 23.96 -1.79 4.50
C GLN A 391 22.65 -1.37 5.18
N ARG A 392 21.75 -0.71 4.42
CA ARG A 392 20.48 -0.18 4.94
C ARG A 392 19.30 -0.54 4.02
N PRO A 393 18.07 -0.56 4.54
CA PRO A 393 16.89 -0.58 3.69
C PRO A 393 16.82 0.70 2.84
N LEU A 394 15.91 0.71 1.86
CA LEU A 394 15.57 1.94 1.15
C LEU A 394 15.16 3.04 2.16
N SER A 395 15.39 4.28 1.79
CA SER A 395 14.92 5.45 2.55
C SER A 395 13.53 5.87 2.07
N MET A 396 12.76 6.59 2.90
CA MET A 396 11.46 7.16 2.50
C MET A 396 11.60 8.07 1.29
N THR A 397 12.70 8.82 1.23
CA THR A 397 12.99 9.69 0.08
C THR A 397 13.17 8.90 -1.22
N GLU A 398 13.88 7.77 -1.17
CA GLU A 398 14.06 6.90 -2.34
C GLU A 398 12.74 6.24 -2.75
N ARG A 399 11.94 5.74 -1.79
CA ARG A 399 10.60 5.18 -2.07
C ARG A 399 9.66 6.21 -2.70
N LEU A 400 9.67 7.45 -2.19
CA LEU A 400 8.86 8.54 -2.74
C LEU A 400 9.24 8.83 -4.19
N ALA A 401 10.53 8.87 -4.51
CA ALA A 401 10.99 9.11 -5.88
C ALA A 401 10.53 8.00 -6.83
N LEU A 402 10.64 6.74 -6.41
CA LEU A 402 10.17 5.58 -7.19
C LEU A 402 8.65 5.61 -7.41
N ARG A 403 7.86 5.88 -6.36
CA ARG A 403 6.39 5.96 -6.47
C ARG A 403 5.93 7.14 -7.34
N LYS A 404 6.62 8.29 -7.29
CA LYS A 404 6.32 9.43 -8.18
C LYS A 404 6.63 9.08 -9.65
N ALA A 405 7.78 8.46 -9.92
CA ALA A 405 8.13 8.04 -11.27
C ALA A 405 7.14 7.01 -11.84
N ASP A 406 6.67 6.06 -11.03
CA ASP A 406 5.64 5.11 -11.45
C ASP A 406 4.28 5.80 -11.69
N ALA A 407 3.86 6.70 -10.79
CA ALA A 407 2.63 7.46 -10.94
C ALA A 407 2.61 8.30 -12.23
N GLU A 408 3.69 9.02 -12.53
CA GLU A 408 3.84 9.80 -13.77
C GLU A 408 3.78 8.91 -15.02
N ARG A 409 4.42 7.74 -14.97
CA ARG A 409 4.41 6.76 -16.06
C ARG A 409 3.01 6.20 -16.31
N ARG A 410 2.31 5.77 -15.25
CA ARG A 410 0.92 5.30 -15.37
C ARG A 410 -0.01 6.40 -15.82
N GLN A 411 0.17 7.64 -15.36
CA GLN A 411 -0.62 8.77 -15.83
C GLN A 411 -0.41 9.00 -17.34
N THR A 412 0.83 8.87 -17.83
CA THR A 412 1.14 8.96 -19.26
C THR A 412 0.41 7.87 -20.06
N VAL A 413 0.46 6.62 -19.60
CA VAL A 413 -0.28 5.49 -20.20
C VAL A 413 -1.79 5.77 -20.21
N MET A 414 -2.37 6.16 -19.08
CA MET A 414 -3.81 6.45 -18.98
C MET A 414 -4.23 7.67 -19.80
N GLY A 415 -3.32 8.63 -20.05
CA GLY A 415 -3.53 9.77 -20.94
C GLY A 415 -3.72 9.38 -22.42
N ARG A 416 -3.31 8.16 -22.80
CA ARG A 416 -3.48 7.60 -24.16
C ARG A 416 -4.82 6.86 -24.32
N LEU A 417 -5.61 6.75 -23.25
CA LEU A 417 -6.96 6.19 -23.27
C LEU A 417 -7.99 7.29 -23.59
N ALA A 418 -8.83 7.04 -24.59
CA ALA A 418 -9.90 7.92 -25.03
C ALA A 418 -11.26 7.21 -24.99
N GLY A 419 -12.35 7.97 -25.04
CA GLY A 419 -13.72 7.44 -25.07
C GLY A 419 -14.28 7.04 -23.70
N VAL A 420 -13.58 7.29 -22.61
CA VAL A 420 -14.03 7.03 -21.23
C VAL A 420 -13.83 8.25 -20.35
N THR A 421 -14.61 8.36 -19.29
CA THR A 421 -14.52 9.42 -18.28
C THR A 421 -13.26 9.29 -17.42
N GLU A 422 -12.82 10.37 -16.78
CA GLU A 422 -11.65 10.33 -15.88
C GLU A 422 -11.84 9.37 -14.68
N ASN A 423 -13.07 9.22 -14.19
CA ASN A 423 -13.40 8.25 -13.14
C ASN A 423 -13.22 6.81 -13.63
N GLU A 424 -13.68 6.50 -14.86
CA GLU A 424 -13.48 5.19 -15.47
C GLU A 424 -12.00 4.93 -15.75
N LYS A 425 -11.24 5.92 -16.24
CA LYS A 425 -9.77 5.80 -16.39
C LYS A 425 -9.11 5.45 -15.06
N HIS A 426 -9.44 6.18 -14.01
CA HIS A 426 -8.87 5.93 -12.69
C HIS A 426 -9.22 4.53 -12.16
N ALA A 427 -10.49 4.10 -12.29
CA ALA A 427 -10.92 2.76 -11.91
C ALA A 427 -10.24 1.66 -12.73
N LEU A 428 -10.13 1.85 -14.06
CA LEU A 428 -9.41 0.97 -14.97
C LEU A 428 -7.93 0.84 -14.59
N ARG A 429 -7.27 1.95 -14.27
CA ARG A 429 -5.89 1.94 -13.78
C ARG A 429 -5.76 1.07 -12.52
N ILE A 430 -6.67 1.19 -11.55
CA ILE A 430 -6.65 0.38 -10.32
C ILE A 430 -6.84 -1.11 -10.63
N LEU A 431 -7.85 -1.45 -11.44
CA LEU A 431 -8.22 -2.85 -11.68
C LEU A 431 -7.26 -3.58 -12.62
N MET A 432 -6.63 -2.86 -13.55
CA MET A 432 -5.68 -3.41 -14.50
C MET A 432 -4.22 -3.31 -14.06
N SER A 433 -3.97 -2.75 -12.87
CA SER A 433 -2.65 -2.78 -12.26
C SER A 433 -2.48 -3.98 -11.31
N GLY A 434 -1.33 -4.62 -11.38
CA GLY A 434 -0.84 -5.59 -10.42
C GLY A 434 -0.80 -5.04 -9.00
N PHE A 435 -0.83 -5.95 -8.04
CA PHE A 435 -0.62 -5.60 -6.64
C PHE A 435 0.85 -5.26 -6.46
N PHE A 436 1.15 -3.99 -6.22
CA PHE A 436 2.46 -3.58 -5.73
C PHE A 436 2.34 -3.33 -4.24
N GLY A 437 3.10 -4.10 -3.48
CA GLY A 437 3.30 -3.81 -2.06
C GLY A 437 4.32 -2.73 -1.80
N LYS A 438 5.12 -2.34 -2.80
CA LYS A 438 6.30 -1.52 -2.61
C LYS A 438 6.00 -0.03 -2.69
#